data_AF-G4YMB4-F1
#
_entry.id   AF-G4YMB4-F1
#
_cell.length_a   1.000
_cell.length_b   1.000
_cell.length_c   1.000
_cell.angle_alpha   90.00
_cell.angle_beta   90.00
_cell.angle_gamma   90.00
#
_symmetry.space_group_name_H-M   'P 1'
#
loop_
_entity.id
_entity.type
_entity.pdbx_description
1 polymer ?
#
loop_
_entity_poly.entity_id
_entity_poly.type
_entity_poly.pdbx_seq_one_letter_code
_entity_poly.pdbx_strand_id
1 'polypeptide(L)'
;MVSLERGSVLRILDSKSEADQKIIIDAPQLKDFLSDESRTRFDQVLGGLDALSIAFQHNPRLVRGLDYYSNTVFEFVEKPASAASSSVEATTGGIAVLAGGCYDGLAESLGGPATACAGWAAGVDRLNLLREMPIETAISVAVVPVLSGDDSSRVLHEAMLVAQTLRQRGLTVHFCHGRGNMKKQMKAAERYGSTHAVILGGAEIEQQSVKVKNLEKREEAEVSLVELGSFEFL
;
A
#
# COMPACT_ATOMS: atom_id res chain seq x y z
N MET A 1 -31.22 -0.73 -12.06
CA MET A 1 -30.99 0.44 -12.92
C MET A 1 -30.46 1.55 -12.04
N VAL A 2 -29.17 1.83 -12.14
CA VAL A 2 -28.51 2.93 -11.43
C VAL A 2 -29.05 4.28 -11.95
N SER A 3 -29.32 5.24 -11.06
CA SER A 3 -29.70 6.59 -11.46
C SER A 3 -28.49 7.31 -12.09
N LEU A 4 -28.63 7.81 -13.31
CA LEU A 4 -27.57 8.49 -14.08
C LEU A 4 -27.59 10.02 -13.89
N GLU A 5 -27.95 10.52 -12.71
CA GLU A 5 -27.91 11.95 -12.43
C GLU A 5 -26.48 12.51 -12.46
N ARG A 6 -26.38 13.82 -12.74
CA ARG A 6 -25.13 14.53 -13.05
C ARG A 6 -24.04 14.27 -12.00
N GLY A 7 -22.90 13.76 -12.45
CA GLY A 7 -21.67 13.66 -11.66
C GLY A 7 -21.14 12.25 -11.44
N SER A 8 -21.95 11.20 -11.64
CA SER A 8 -21.52 9.84 -11.28
C SER A 8 -21.94 8.74 -12.27
N VAL A 9 -21.76 9.01 -13.57
CA VAL A 9 -22.07 8.06 -14.66
C VAL A 9 -21.24 6.77 -14.54
N LEU A 10 -20.01 6.86 -14.02
CA LEU A 10 -19.12 5.71 -13.89
C LEU A 10 -19.62 4.66 -12.88
N ARG A 11 -20.52 5.01 -11.94
CA ARG A 11 -21.09 4.04 -10.98
C ARG A 11 -21.85 2.90 -11.65
N ILE A 12 -22.35 3.11 -12.87
CA ILE A 12 -23.00 2.02 -13.60
C ILE A 12 -22.04 0.83 -13.80
N LEU A 13 -20.73 1.08 -13.94
CA LEU A 13 -19.71 0.03 -14.18
C LEU A 13 -19.57 -0.97 -13.02
N ASP A 14 -20.03 -0.60 -11.82
CA ASP A 14 -20.06 -1.45 -10.62
C ASP A 14 -21.49 -2.00 -10.32
N SER A 15 -22.46 -1.76 -11.21
CA SER A 15 -23.85 -2.20 -10.97
C SER A 15 -23.97 -3.71 -11.01
N LYS A 16 -24.63 -4.31 -10.01
CA LYS A 16 -24.90 -5.76 -9.95
C LYS A 16 -26.16 -6.19 -10.72
N SER A 17 -26.92 -5.25 -11.29
CA SER A 17 -28.15 -5.57 -12.01
C SER A 17 -27.85 -6.27 -13.33
N GLU A 18 -28.52 -7.40 -13.62
CA GLU A 18 -28.36 -8.11 -14.89
C GLU A 18 -28.61 -7.23 -16.13
N ALA A 19 -29.57 -6.30 -16.02
CA ALA A 19 -29.86 -5.35 -17.10
C ALA A 19 -28.69 -4.41 -17.35
N ASP A 20 -28.08 -3.89 -16.28
CA ASP A 20 -26.94 -2.98 -16.37
C ASP A 20 -25.69 -3.74 -16.86
N GLN A 21 -25.46 -4.97 -16.38
CA GLN A 21 -24.35 -5.83 -16.81
C GLN A 21 -24.35 -6.13 -18.32
N LYS A 22 -25.53 -6.32 -18.93
CA LYS A 22 -25.65 -6.49 -20.39
C LYS A 22 -25.19 -5.25 -21.16
N ILE A 23 -25.37 -4.06 -20.59
CA ILE A 23 -24.98 -2.79 -21.21
C ILE A 23 -23.47 -2.54 -20.99
N ILE A 24 -22.95 -2.87 -19.81
CA ILE A 24 -21.56 -2.63 -19.42
C ILE A 24 -20.56 -3.41 -20.28
N ILE A 25 -20.96 -4.56 -20.84
CA ILE A 25 -20.09 -5.38 -21.71
C ILE A 25 -19.54 -4.57 -22.88
N ASP A 26 -20.36 -3.69 -23.46
CA ASP A 26 -20.00 -2.87 -24.62
C ASP A 26 -19.55 -1.44 -24.22
N ALA A 27 -19.40 -1.17 -22.92
CA ALA A 27 -19.03 0.16 -22.44
C ALA A 27 -17.55 0.50 -22.72
N PRO A 28 -17.23 1.77 -23.01
CA PRO A 28 -15.85 2.22 -23.12
C PRO A 28 -15.07 1.95 -21.83
N GLN A 29 -13.80 1.56 -21.95
CA GLN A 29 -12.96 1.29 -20.79
C GLN A 29 -12.25 2.57 -20.35
N LEU A 30 -12.30 2.88 -19.04
CA LEU A 30 -11.68 4.09 -18.49
C LEU A 30 -10.17 4.19 -18.81
N LYS A 31 -9.49 3.03 -18.86
CA LYS A 31 -8.06 2.94 -19.18
C LYS A 31 -7.71 3.55 -20.55
N ASP A 32 -8.66 3.65 -21.47
CA ASP A 32 -8.44 4.19 -22.81
C ASP A 32 -8.47 5.72 -22.82
N PHE A 33 -8.97 6.34 -21.73
CA PHE A 33 -9.12 7.80 -21.58
C PHE A 33 -8.16 8.40 -20.54
N LEU A 34 -7.21 7.61 -20.02
CA LEU A 34 -6.19 8.13 -19.11
C LEU A 34 -5.26 9.10 -19.85
N SER A 35 -4.95 10.23 -19.21
CA SER A 35 -3.87 11.12 -19.63
C SER A 35 -2.51 10.44 -19.51
N ASP A 36 -1.50 10.94 -20.21
CA ASP A 36 -0.14 10.41 -20.13
C ASP A 36 0.43 10.50 -18.71
N GLU A 37 0.06 11.54 -17.95
CA GLU A 37 0.43 11.70 -16.55
C GLU A 37 -0.19 10.62 -15.67
N SER A 38 -1.50 10.35 -15.82
CA SER A 38 -2.18 9.30 -15.05
C SER A 38 -1.67 7.90 -15.42
N ARG A 39 -1.34 7.66 -16.70
CA ARG A 39 -0.71 6.40 -17.15
C ARG A 39 0.65 6.21 -16.49
N THR A 40 1.52 7.22 -16.57
CA THR A 40 2.85 7.18 -15.97
C THR A 40 2.79 6.92 -14.47
N ARG A 41 1.89 7.61 -13.75
CA ARG A 41 1.68 7.39 -12.32
C ARG A 41 1.18 5.98 -12.01
N PHE A 42 0.26 5.45 -12.84
CA PHE A 42 -0.24 4.09 -12.68
C PHE A 42 0.86 3.06 -12.88
N ASP A 43 1.68 3.21 -13.92
CA ASP A 43 2.82 2.33 -14.22
C ASP A 43 3.87 2.34 -13.10
N GLN A 44 4.12 3.51 -12.49
CA GLN A 44 4.99 3.62 -11.31
C GLN A 44 4.45 2.83 -10.11
N VAL A 45 3.13 2.84 -9.89
CA VAL A 45 2.51 2.03 -8.82
C VAL A 45 2.67 0.54 -9.13
N LEU A 46 2.38 0.12 -10.36
CA LEU A 46 2.53 -1.29 -10.76
C LEU A 46 3.97 -1.76 -10.62
N GLY A 47 4.94 -0.97 -11.11
CA GLY A 47 6.36 -1.29 -10.98
C GLY A 47 6.82 -1.40 -9.52
N GLY A 48 6.26 -0.57 -8.62
CA GLY A 48 6.51 -0.68 -7.18
C GLY A 48 5.92 -1.96 -6.57
N LEU A 49 4.71 -2.35 -6.97
CA LEU A 49 4.10 -3.61 -6.53
C LEU A 49 4.90 -4.83 -7.01
N ASP A 50 5.33 -4.82 -8.27
CA ASP A 50 6.16 -5.87 -8.86
C ASP A 50 7.53 -5.98 -8.15
N ALA A 51 8.19 -4.85 -7.90
CA ALA A 51 9.46 -4.82 -7.17
C ALA A 51 9.33 -5.43 -5.76
N LEU A 52 8.18 -5.23 -5.10
CA LEU A 52 7.89 -5.79 -3.78
C LEU A 52 7.30 -7.21 -3.83
N SER A 53 7.18 -7.79 -5.03
CA SER A 53 6.53 -9.09 -5.26
C SER A 53 5.11 -9.17 -4.69
N ILE A 54 4.37 -8.07 -4.75
CA ILE A 54 2.98 -7.99 -4.30
C ILE A 54 2.09 -8.37 -5.48
N ALA A 55 1.46 -9.54 -5.43
CA ALA A 55 0.55 -9.99 -6.47
C ALA A 55 -0.70 -9.10 -6.54
N PHE A 56 -1.07 -8.69 -7.76
CA PHE A 56 -2.28 -7.91 -8.02
C PHE A 56 -2.98 -8.39 -9.30
N GLN A 57 -4.26 -8.05 -9.44
CA GLN A 57 -5.02 -8.27 -10.66
C GLN A 57 -5.59 -6.92 -11.14
N HIS A 58 -5.38 -6.59 -12.41
CA HIS A 58 -5.97 -5.38 -12.98
C HIS A 58 -7.47 -5.59 -13.26
N ASN A 59 -8.30 -4.79 -12.61
CA ASN A 59 -9.74 -4.75 -12.85
C ASN A 59 -10.13 -3.42 -13.52
N PRO A 60 -10.31 -3.38 -14.86
CA PRO A 60 -10.64 -2.15 -15.59
C PRO A 60 -12.04 -1.62 -15.30
N ARG A 61 -12.87 -2.39 -14.57
CA ARG A 61 -14.22 -1.99 -14.14
C ARG A 61 -14.26 -1.47 -12.70
N LEU A 62 -13.13 -1.49 -11.99
CA LEU A 62 -13.07 -1.01 -10.62
C LEU A 62 -13.29 0.50 -10.58
N VAL A 63 -14.46 0.89 -10.09
CA VAL A 63 -14.82 2.28 -9.81
C VAL A 63 -15.16 2.42 -8.34
N ARG A 64 -15.01 3.62 -7.80
CA ARG A 64 -15.40 3.92 -6.41
C ARG A 64 -16.70 4.69 -6.39
N GLY A 65 -17.52 4.43 -5.38
CA GLY A 65 -18.83 5.07 -5.20
C GLY A 65 -18.77 6.54 -4.79
N LEU A 66 -17.59 7.15 -4.70
CA LEU A 66 -17.40 8.54 -4.29
C LEU A 66 -16.61 9.26 -5.39
N ASP A 67 -17.13 10.38 -5.87
CA ASP A 67 -16.59 11.04 -7.08
C ASP A 67 -15.30 11.82 -6.83
N TYR A 68 -14.82 11.88 -5.58
CA TYR A 68 -13.57 12.54 -5.22
C TYR A 68 -12.31 11.74 -5.55
N TYR A 69 -12.44 10.47 -5.93
CA TYR A 69 -11.28 9.62 -6.25
C TYR A 69 -10.62 10.08 -7.55
N SER A 70 -9.29 10.13 -7.52
CA SER A 70 -8.43 10.42 -8.67
C SER A 70 -7.41 9.29 -8.84
N ASN A 71 -6.85 9.15 -10.04
CA ASN A 71 -5.72 8.26 -10.32
C ASN A 71 -5.94 6.80 -9.83
N THR A 72 -5.06 6.29 -8.96
CA THR A 72 -5.06 4.90 -8.51
C THR A 72 -6.21 4.62 -7.55
N VAL A 73 -6.97 3.56 -7.82
CA VAL A 73 -7.91 2.92 -6.88
C VAL A 73 -7.55 1.44 -6.74
N PHE A 74 -7.76 0.89 -5.55
CA PHE A 74 -7.39 -0.51 -5.26
C PHE A 74 -8.29 -1.11 -4.19
N GLU A 75 -8.46 -2.42 -4.23
CA GLU A 75 -9.14 -3.21 -3.20
C GLU A 75 -8.36 -4.47 -2.87
N PHE A 76 -8.53 -4.90 -1.63
CA PHE A 76 -8.14 -6.21 -1.15
C PHE A 76 -9.43 -7.00 -1.00
N VAL A 77 -9.56 -8.06 -1.78
CA VAL A 77 -10.72 -8.94 -1.78
C VAL A 77 -10.35 -10.27 -1.15
N GLU A 78 -11.26 -10.86 -0.39
CA GLU A 78 -11.09 -12.23 0.08
C GLU A 78 -11.06 -13.17 -1.14
N LYS A 79 -10.05 -14.04 -1.19
CA LYS A 79 -10.00 -15.09 -2.20
C LYS A 79 -11.22 -16.01 -1.98
N PRO A 80 -12.09 -16.21 -2.99
CA PRO A 80 -13.25 -17.07 -2.81
C PRO A 80 -12.80 -18.46 -2.35
N ALA A 81 -13.27 -18.89 -1.18
CA ALA A 81 -13.12 -20.26 -0.75
C ALA A 81 -13.75 -21.16 -1.82
N SER A 82 -13.04 -22.19 -2.27
CA SER A 82 -13.51 -23.08 -3.33
C SER A 82 -14.94 -23.57 -3.06
N ALA A 83 -15.90 -23.16 -3.89
CA ALA A 83 -17.23 -23.71 -4.21
C ALA A 83 -18.14 -24.36 -3.13
N ALA A 84 -17.78 -24.43 -1.84
CA ALA A 84 -18.43 -25.32 -0.88
C ALA A 84 -19.02 -24.62 0.37
N SER A 85 -19.05 -23.29 0.42
CA SER A 85 -19.79 -22.56 1.45
C SER A 85 -20.83 -21.67 0.79
N SER A 86 -22.04 -22.23 0.73
CA SER A 86 -23.28 -21.55 0.39
C SER A 86 -23.60 -20.44 1.40
N SER A 87 -24.15 -19.34 0.87
CA SER A 87 -24.80 -18.20 1.56
C SER A 87 -23.93 -17.02 2.02
N VAL A 88 -23.12 -16.44 1.11
CA VAL A 88 -23.07 -14.98 0.91
C VAL A 88 -22.83 -14.76 -0.58
N GLU A 89 -23.59 -13.85 -1.20
CA GLU A 89 -23.57 -13.50 -2.62
C GLU A 89 -22.16 -13.52 -3.23
N ALA A 90 -21.88 -14.57 -3.99
CA ALA A 90 -20.67 -14.72 -4.80
C ALA A 90 -20.67 -13.63 -5.87
N THR A 91 -20.10 -12.48 -5.54
CA THR A 91 -19.82 -11.40 -6.49
C THR A 91 -18.62 -11.84 -7.34
N THR A 92 -18.68 -11.54 -8.64
CA THR A 92 -17.54 -11.63 -9.56
C THR A 92 -16.42 -10.70 -9.08
N GLY A 93 -15.62 -11.16 -8.12
CA GLY A 93 -14.58 -10.35 -7.45
C GLY A 93 -14.29 -10.72 -5.99
N GLY A 94 -15.10 -11.56 -5.33
CA GLY A 94 -14.95 -11.83 -3.90
C GLY A 94 -15.51 -10.71 -3.01
N ILE A 95 -15.38 -10.84 -1.68
CA ILE A 95 -15.86 -9.82 -0.73
C ILE A 95 -14.69 -8.88 -0.40
N ALA A 96 -14.84 -7.58 -0.69
CA ALA A 96 -13.85 -6.57 -0.34
C ALA A 96 -13.66 -6.48 1.18
N VAL A 97 -12.41 -6.54 1.60
CA VAL A 97 -11.95 -6.44 2.99
C VAL A 97 -11.49 -5.01 3.30
N LEU A 98 -10.78 -4.42 2.34
CA LEU A 98 -10.24 -3.08 2.38
C LEU A 98 -10.33 -2.47 0.99
N ALA A 99 -10.64 -1.18 0.92
CA ALA A 99 -10.69 -0.42 -0.31
C ALA A 99 -10.05 0.95 -0.12
N GLY A 100 -9.41 1.46 -1.17
CA GLY A 100 -8.77 2.76 -1.13
C GLY A 100 -8.43 3.31 -2.52
N GLY A 101 -7.68 4.39 -2.51
CA GLY A 101 -7.21 5.09 -3.69
C GLY A 101 -6.67 6.49 -3.40
N CYS A 102 -6.30 7.21 -4.46
CA CYS A 102 -5.93 8.62 -4.40
C CYS A 102 -7.16 9.53 -4.47
N TYR A 103 -7.10 10.69 -3.84
CA TYR A 103 -8.21 11.66 -3.78
C TYR A 103 -7.69 13.10 -3.60
N ASP A 104 -6.79 13.49 -4.50
CA ASP A 104 -6.00 14.73 -4.39
C ASP A 104 -6.86 16.02 -4.38
N GLY A 105 -8.02 16.00 -5.06
CA GLY A 105 -8.93 17.14 -5.14
C GLY A 105 -9.85 17.33 -3.92
N LEU A 106 -9.88 16.37 -2.99
CA LEU A 106 -10.83 16.39 -1.88
C LEU A 106 -10.58 17.58 -0.94
N ALA A 107 -9.32 17.83 -0.57
CA ALA A 107 -8.99 18.94 0.33
C ALA A 107 -9.38 20.30 -0.24
N GLU A 108 -9.13 20.53 -1.53
CA GLU A 108 -9.50 21.76 -2.24
C GLU A 108 -11.02 21.93 -2.32
N SER A 109 -11.75 20.84 -2.60
CA SER A 109 -13.22 20.85 -2.64
C SER A 109 -13.87 21.24 -1.30
N LEU A 110 -13.15 21.06 -0.19
CA LEU A 110 -13.56 21.43 1.17
C LEU A 110 -13.04 22.81 1.60
N GLY A 111 -12.43 23.58 0.69
CA GLY A 111 -11.87 24.91 0.97
C GLY A 111 -10.46 24.91 1.57
N GLY A 112 -9.78 23.76 1.56
CA GLY A 112 -8.37 23.64 1.94
C GLY A 112 -7.41 23.89 0.76
N PRO A 113 -6.09 23.82 1.00
CA PRO A 113 -5.11 23.87 -0.08
C PRO A 113 -5.12 22.59 -0.92
N ALA A 114 -4.73 22.69 -2.20
CA ALA A 114 -4.45 21.55 -3.06
C ALA A 114 -3.45 20.60 -2.37
N THR A 115 -3.87 19.35 -2.14
CA THR A 115 -3.12 18.40 -1.30
C THR A 115 -3.16 17.02 -1.93
N ALA A 116 -2.01 16.49 -2.32
CA ALA A 116 -1.91 15.10 -2.77
C ALA A 116 -2.30 14.14 -1.63
N CYS A 117 -3.26 13.25 -1.89
CA CYS A 117 -3.88 12.40 -0.89
C CYS A 117 -4.03 10.98 -1.40
N ALA A 118 -3.70 10.01 -0.56
CA ALA A 118 -4.05 8.61 -0.76
C ALA A 118 -4.40 7.99 0.59
N GLY A 119 -5.31 7.02 0.56
CA GLY A 119 -5.73 6.34 1.76
C GLY A 119 -6.66 5.18 1.46
N TRP A 120 -7.12 4.55 2.53
CA TRP A 120 -7.98 3.39 2.48
C TRP A 120 -8.85 3.31 3.72
N ALA A 121 -9.90 2.52 3.63
CA ALA A 121 -10.75 2.13 4.74
C ALA A 121 -10.98 0.62 4.71
N ALA A 122 -11.17 0.03 5.88
CA ALA A 122 -11.47 -1.38 6.06
C ALA A 122 -12.57 -1.54 7.11
N GLY A 123 -13.42 -2.55 6.95
CA GLY A 123 -14.40 -2.92 7.96
C GLY A 123 -13.72 -3.68 9.10
N VAL A 124 -13.75 -3.14 10.32
CA VAL A 124 -13.11 -3.78 11.49
C VAL A 124 -13.68 -5.18 11.74
N ASP A 125 -15.00 -5.34 11.63
CA ASP A 125 -15.65 -6.65 11.75
C ASP A 125 -15.12 -7.64 10.71
N ARG A 126 -14.88 -7.16 9.49
CA ARG A 126 -14.38 -8.00 8.39
C ARG A 126 -12.92 -8.42 8.62
N LEU A 127 -12.08 -7.51 9.09
CA LEU A 127 -10.70 -7.83 9.47
C LEU A 127 -10.65 -8.84 10.61
N ASN A 128 -11.56 -8.74 11.60
CA ASN A 128 -11.64 -9.69 12.70
C ASN A 128 -11.98 -11.11 12.24
N LEU A 129 -12.80 -11.27 11.19
CA LEU A 129 -13.11 -12.59 10.62
C LEU A 129 -11.91 -13.26 9.92
N LEU A 130 -10.96 -12.47 9.43
CA LEU A 130 -9.76 -12.94 8.73
C LEU A 130 -8.58 -13.15 9.67
N ARG A 131 -8.73 -12.77 10.94
CA ARG A 131 -7.65 -12.85 11.92
C ARG A 131 -7.41 -14.31 12.29
N GLU A 132 -6.33 -14.87 11.76
CA GLU A 132 -5.64 -15.98 12.41
C GLU A 132 -5.02 -15.43 13.72
N MET A 133 -5.03 -16.21 14.81
CA MET A 133 -4.62 -15.75 16.16
C MET A 133 -3.35 -14.87 16.15
N PRO A 134 -3.24 -13.86 17.03
CA PRO A 134 -2.13 -12.91 16.97
C PRO A 134 -0.78 -13.62 17.05
N ILE A 135 0.09 -13.35 16.09
CA ILE A 135 1.53 -13.50 16.27
C ILE A 135 1.96 -12.29 17.09
N GLU A 136 2.14 -12.47 18.40
CA GLU A 136 2.89 -11.49 19.19
C GLU A 136 4.36 -11.55 18.74
N THR A 137 4.73 -10.75 17.74
CA THR A 137 6.15 -10.52 17.47
C THR A 137 6.67 -9.53 18.49
N ALA A 138 7.47 -10.01 19.45
CA ALA A 138 8.21 -9.14 20.37
C ALA A 138 9.12 -8.15 19.61
N ILE A 139 9.58 -8.54 18.41
CA ILE A 139 10.43 -7.71 17.57
C ILE A 139 9.59 -6.81 16.65
N SER A 140 9.73 -5.51 16.86
CA SER A 140 9.27 -4.47 15.95
C SER A 140 10.47 -3.68 15.40
N VAL A 141 10.52 -3.48 14.09
CA VAL A 141 11.64 -2.88 13.37
C VAL A 141 11.19 -1.61 12.64
N ALA A 142 11.87 -0.51 12.88
CA ALA A 142 11.71 0.70 12.08
C ALA A 142 12.70 0.70 10.90
N VAL A 143 12.21 0.79 9.67
CA VAL A 143 13.07 1.05 8.50
C VAL A 143 13.17 2.55 8.29
N VAL A 144 14.41 3.07 8.30
CA VAL A 144 14.73 4.49 8.34
C VAL A 144 15.59 4.85 7.11
N PRO A 145 14.96 5.26 6.00
CA PRO A 145 15.70 5.74 4.83
C PRO A 145 16.29 7.13 5.07
N VAL A 146 17.60 7.26 4.90
CA VAL A 146 18.34 8.52 4.98
C VAL A 146 18.41 9.16 3.60
N LEU A 147 17.52 10.12 3.36
CA LEU A 147 17.40 10.78 2.06
C LEU A 147 18.32 11.98 1.97
N SER A 148 19.21 11.99 0.96
CA SER A 148 20.13 13.07 0.69
C SER A 148 20.37 13.20 -0.82
N GLY A 149 20.17 14.41 -1.36
CA GLY A 149 20.45 14.72 -2.76
C GLY A 149 19.63 13.89 -3.75
N ASP A 150 20.23 13.64 -4.92
CA ASP A 150 19.58 13.04 -6.08
C ASP A 150 19.30 11.54 -5.92
N ASP A 151 19.95 10.86 -4.97
CA ASP A 151 19.76 9.43 -4.71
C ASP A 151 18.48 9.08 -3.93
N SER A 152 17.68 10.08 -3.57
CA SER A 152 16.51 9.89 -2.69
C SER A 152 15.52 8.83 -3.21
N SER A 153 15.27 8.76 -4.51
CA SER A 153 14.39 7.75 -5.10
C SER A 153 14.97 6.34 -5.00
N ARG A 154 16.28 6.19 -5.23
CA ARG A 154 16.99 4.90 -5.08
C ARG A 154 16.97 4.44 -3.64
N VAL A 155 17.23 5.33 -2.69
CA VAL A 155 17.19 5.02 -1.26
C VAL A 155 15.80 4.58 -0.83
N LEU A 156 14.74 5.26 -1.31
CA LEU A 156 13.38 4.84 -1.01
C LEU A 156 13.05 3.47 -1.58
N HIS A 157 13.45 3.21 -2.82
CA HIS A 157 13.26 1.91 -3.45
C HIS A 157 13.88 0.77 -2.63
N GLU A 158 15.17 0.89 -2.30
CA GLU A 158 15.86 -0.13 -1.50
C GLU A 158 15.27 -0.26 -0.09
N ALA A 159 14.87 0.84 0.54
CA ALA A 159 14.24 0.80 1.85
C ALA A 159 12.90 0.05 1.81
N MET A 160 12.11 0.20 0.74
CA MET A 160 10.86 -0.58 0.59
C MET A 160 11.15 -2.07 0.44
N LEU A 161 12.19 -2.45 -0.32
CA LEU A 161 12.63 -3.85 -0.45
C LEU A 161 13.06 -4.41 0.90
N VAL A 162 13.88 -3.67 1.65
CA VAL A 162 14.27 -4.05 3.02
C VAL A 162 13.05 -4.23 3.92
N ALA A 163 12.12 -3.29 3.90
CA ALA A 163 10.89 -3.41 4.69
C ALA A 163 10.08 -4.64 4.30
N GLN A 164 10.01 -4.96 3.00
CA GLN A 164 9.30 -6.13 2.50
C GLN A 164 9.99 -7.44 2.92
N THR A 165 11.30 -7.54 2.81
CA THR A 165 12.08 -8.68 3.30
C THR A 165 11.80 -8.96 4.76
N LEU A 166 11.80 -7.92 5.60
CA LEU A 166 11.52 -8.05 7.03
C LEU A 166 10.05 -8.43 7.32
N ARG A 167 9.09 -7.90 6.56
CA ARG A 167 7.66 -8.30 6.65
C ARG A 167 7.44 -9.76 6.27
N GLN A 168 8.14 -10.25 5.25
CA GLN A 168 8.07 -11.66 4.82
C GLN A 168 8.60 -12.62 5.89
N ARG A 169 9.48 -12.16 6.78
CA ARG A 169 9.90 -12.89 7.99
C ARG A 169 8.86 -12.88 9.12
N GLY A 170 7.72 -12.22 8.90
CA GLY A 170 6.67 -12.06 9.90
C GLY A 170 6.91 -10.94 10.91
N LEU A 171 7.96 -10.13 10.76
CA LEU A 171 8.28 -9.05 11.70
C LEU A 171 7.30 -7.88 11.54
N THR A 172 7.00 -7.20 12.65
CA THR A 172 6.32 -5.91 12.61
C THR A 172 7.27 -4.85 12.08
N VAL A 173 6.93 -4.20 10.97
CA VAL A 173 7.80 -3.21 10.31
C VAL A 173 7.12 -1.86 10.18
N HIS A 174 7.71 -0.86 10.84
CA HIS A 174 7.33 0.55 10.68
C HIS A 174 8.21 1.20 9.61
N PHE A 175 7.58 1.69 8.53
CA PHE A 175 8.31 2.41 7.50
C PHE A 175 8.40 3.90 7.85
N CYS A 176 9.51 4.30 8.46
CA CYS A 176 9.73 5.65 8.97
C CYS A 176 10.23 6.60 7.88
N HIS A 177 9.47 6.70 6.79
CA HIS A 177 9.68 7.70 5.75
C HIS A 177 8.80 8.92 6.02
N GLY A 178 9.41 10.08 6.23
CA GLY A 178 8.66 11.31 6.51
C GLY A 178 9.52 12.55 6.32
N ARG A 179 8.87 13.71 6.15
CA ARG A 179 9.53 15.01 6.02
C ARG A 179 10.36 15.32 7.27
N GLY A 180 11.67 15.16 7.20
CA GLY A 180 12.57 15.41 8.32
C GLY A 180 13.96 14.81 8.11
N ASN A 181 14.90 15.24 8.93
CA ASN A 181 16.19 14.59 9.04
C ASN A 181 16.08 13.28 9.84
N MET A 182 17.12 12.45 9.79
CA MET A 182 17.23 11.16 10.50
C MET A 182 16.75 11.23 11.95
N LYS A 183 17.06 12.31 12.68
CA LYS A 183 16.63 12.52 14.07
C LYS A 183 15.11 12.46 14.24
N LYS A 184 14.32 13.02 13.30
CA LYS A 184 12.86 12.96 13.37
C LYS A 184 12.32 11.56 13.08
N GLN A 185 12.94 10.84 12.14
CA GLN A 185 12.56 9.47 11.81
C GLN A 185 12.86 8.51 12.99
N MET A 186 14.00 8.69 13.66
CA MET A 186 14.34 7.92 14.86
C MET A 186 13.37 8.18 16.02
N LYS A 187 12.95 9.44 16.23
CA LYS A 187 11.89 9.74 17.20
C LYS A 187 10.55 9.08 16.85
N ALA A 188 10.25 8.94 15.55
CA ALA A 188 9.07 8.22 15.12
C ALA A 188 9.19 6.71 15.45
N ALA A 189 10.36 6.11 15.20
CA ALA A 189 10.66 4.72 15.59
C ALA A 189 10.46 4.47 17.09
N GLU A 190 10.98 5.35 17.94
CA GLU A 190 10.77 5.31 19.40
C GLU A 190 9.28 5.41 19.76
N ARG A 191 8.54 6.34 19.14
CA ARG A 191 7.11 6.52 19.38
C ARG A 191 6.28 5.30 18.94
N TYR A 192 6.70 4.59 17.91
CA TYR A 192 6.07 3.34 17.47
C TYR A 192 6.45 2.15 18.35
N GLY A 193 7.35 2.32 19.33
CA GLY A 193 7.82 1.23 20.18
C GLY A 193 8.67 0.21 19.41
N SER A 194 9.38 0.66 18.37
CA SER A 194 10.30 -0.22 17.66
C SER A 194 11.44 -0.65 18.59
N THR A 195 11.76 -1.95 18.58
CA THR A 195 12.91 -2.52 19.30
C THR A 195 14.22 -2.24 18.56
N HIS A 196 14.14 -2.18 17.23
CA HIS A 196 15.29 -2.01 16.35
C HIS A 196 15.01 -0.96 15.28
N ALA A 197 16.07 -0.35 14.77
CA ALA A 197 16.04 0.50 13.58
C ALA A 197 17.00 -0.06 12.53
N VAL A 198 16.53 -0.21 11.29
CA VAL A 198 17.33 -0.54 10.12
C VAL A 198 17.48 0.74 9.31
N ILE A 199 18.70 1.24 9.22
CA ILE A 199 19.05 2.53 8.65
C ILE A 199 19.84 2.29 7.36
N LEU A 200 19.47 3.01 6.31
CA LEU A 200 20.16 2.95 5.02
C LEU A 200 20.08 4.30 4.31
N GLY A 201 21.21 4.76 3.78
CA GLY A 201 21.32 5.87 2.84
C GLY A 201 22.08 5.44 1.58
N GLY A 202 22.52 6.41 0.78
CA GLY A 202 23.25 6.14 -0.46
C GLY A 202 24.52 5.31 -0.23
N ALA A 203 25.30 5.64 0.80
CA ALA A 203 26.56 4.95 1.13
C ALA A 203 26.33 3.48 1.51
N GLU A 204 25.35 3.18 2.36
CA GLU A 204 25.02 1.81 2.75
C GLU A 204 24.54 0.98 1.53
N ILE A 205 23.76 1.58 0.63
CA ILE A 205 23.31 0.92 -0.60
C ILE A 205 24.49 0.62 -1.54
N GLU A 206 25.44 1.54 -1.69
CA GLU A 206 26.67 1.30 -2.47
C GLU A 206 27.50 0.16 -1.88
N GLN A 207 27.52 0.03 -0.55
CA GLN A 207 28.20 -1.03 0.18
C GLN A 207 27.41 -2.34 0.26
N GLN A 208 26.19 -2.37 -0.30
CA GLN A 208 25.27 -3.51 -0.21
C GLN A 208 25.01 -3.93 1.25
N SER A 209 24.94 -2.96 2.16
CA SER A 209 24.76 -3.16 3.59
C SER A 209 23.64 -2.26 4.15
N VAL A 210 23.30 -2.49 5.41
CA VAL A 210 22.44 -1.63 6.24
C VAL A 210 23.02 -1.56 7.64
N LYS A 211 22.69 -0.49 8.37
CA LYS A 211 22.99 -0.37 9.80
C LYS A 211 21.78 -0.82 10.60
N VAL A 212 21.95 -1.86 11.40
CA VAL A 212 20.96 -2.32 12.37
C VAL A 212 21.32 -1.77 13.73
N LYS A 213 20.41 -1.03 14.34
CA LYS A 213 20.54 -0.46 15.68
C LYS A 213 19.53 -1.09 16.63
N ASN A 214 20.00 -1.70 17.72
CA ASN A 214 19.14 -2.07 18.84
C ASN A 214 18.86 -0.80 19.67
N LEU A 215 17.58 -0.43 19.81
CA LEU A 215 17.18 0.83 20.44
C LEU A 215 17.21 0.77 21.97
N GLU A 216 17.18 -0.43 22.56
CA GLU A 216 17.27 -0.64 24.00
C GLU A 216 18.74 -0.67 24.47
N LYS A 217 19.56 -1.53 23.86
CA LYS A 217 20.98 -1.72 24.20
C LYS A 217 21.87 -0.62 23.63
N ARG A 218 21.37 0.13 22.64
CA ARG A 218 22.11 1.15 21.86
C ARG A 218 23.34 0.60 21.14
N GLU A 219 23.29 -0.68 20.79
CA GLU A 219 24.29 -1.37 19.98
C GLU A 219 23.97 -1.19 18.50
N GLU A 220 25.01 -1.11 17.67
CA GLU A 220 24.91 -0.99 16.23
C GLU A 220 25.74 -2.09 15.57
N ALA A 221 25.17 -2.70 14.53
CA ALA A 221 25.83 -3.67 13.69
C ALA A 221 25.62 -3.29 12.22
N GLU A 222 26.66 -3.49 11.42
CA GLU A 222 26.53 -3.43 9.97
C GLU A 222 26.20 -4.84 9.44
N VAL A 223 25.19 -4.94 8.60
CA VAL A 223 24.65 -6.20 8.10
C VAL A 223 24.51 -6.10 6.59
N SER A 224 24.96 -7.11 5.85
CA SER A 224 24.77 -7.12 4.40
C SER A 224 23.28 -7.25 4.04
N LEU A 225 22.85 -6.67 2.92
CA LEU A 225 21.47 -6.78 2.44
C LEU A 225 21.04 -8.23 2.21
N VAL A 226 21.98 -9.09 1.82
CA VAL A 226 21.75 -10.52 1.60
C VAL A 226 21.47 -11.25 2.91
N GLU A 227 22.23 -10.96 3.97
CA GLU A 227 22.09 -11.62 5.27
C GLU A 227 20.95 -11.05 6.12
N LEU A 228 20.42 -9.86 5.76
CA LEU A 228 19.33 -9.23 6.49
C LEU A 228 18.07 -10.11 6.56
N GLY A 229 17.83 -10.94 5.56
CA GLY A 229 16.74 -11.93 5.54
C GLY A 229 16.85 -13.00 6.63
N SER A 230 18.06 -13.25 7.15
CA SER A 230 18.35 -14.23 8.20
C SER A 230 18.89 -13.60 9.50
N PHE A 231 19.10 -12.28 9.52
CA PHE A 231 19.70 -11.58 10.67
C PHE A 231 18.87 -11.74 11.96
N GLU A 232 19.50 -12.12 13.07
CA GLU A 232 18.84 -12.28 14.37
C GLU A 232 18.77 -10.94 15.12
N PHE A 233 17.55 -10.45 15.34
CA PHE A 233 17.28 -9.26 16.14
C PHE A 233 17.20 -9.65 17.63
N LEU A 234 18.34 -9.58 18.34
CA LEU A 234 18.53 -9.95 19.75
C LEU A 234 18.44 -8.78 20.74
#